data_AF-A0A924MVH3-F1
#
_entry.id   AF-A0A924MVH3-F1
#
_cell.length_a   1.000
_cell.length_b   1.000
_cell.length_c   1.000
_cell.angle_alpha   90.00
_cell.angle_beta   90.00
_cell.angle_gamma   90.00
#
_symmetry.space_group_name_H-M   'P 1'
#
loop_
_entity.id
_entity.type
_entity.pdbx_description
1 polymer ?
#
loop_
_entity_poly.entity_id
_entity_poly.type
_entity_poly.pdbx_seq_one_letter_code
_entity_poly.pdbx_strand_id
1 'polypeptide(L)'
;TMGKWLFIGAVMLMVAGIANIFIQSSALMITMSVMAIGIFSAFVLHDLKRVQDGLETNYVIATLGVYLSLYNVFQNLLVLLGVFGGRDE
;
A
#
# COMPACT_ATOMS: atom_id res chain seq x y z
N THR A 1 2.61 14.23 -12.30
CA THR A 1 2.37 14.58 -10.89
C THR A 1 2.40 13.30 -10.08
N MET A 2 3.24 13.23 -9.05
CA MET A 2 3.49 12.03 -8.25
C MET A 2 2.20 11.30 -7.82
N GLY A 3 1.18 12.04 -7.36
CA GLY A 3 -0.11 11.47 -6.97
C GLY A 3 -0.85 10.70 -8.07
N LYS A 4 -0.74 11.09 -9.35
CA LYS A 4 -1.33 10.32 -10.46
C LYS A 4 -0.65 8.96 -10.64
N TRP A 5 0.68 8.93 -10.51
CA TRP A 5 1.44 7.69 -10.63
C TRP A 5 1.15 6.74 -9.47
N LEU A 6 1.09 7.27 -8.24
CA LEU A 6 0.74 6.51 -7.05
C LEU A 6 -0.68 5.94 -7.12
N PHE A 7 -1.65 6.73 -7.59
CA PHE A 7 -3.03 6.28 -7.77
C PHE A 7 -3.14 5.15 -8.80
N ILE A 8 -2.46 5.27 -9.95
CA ILE A 8 -2.40 4.19 -10.95
C ILE A 8 -1.78 2.93 -10.33
N GLY A 9 -0.70 3.07 -9.56
CA GLY A 9 -0.07 1.95 -8.85
C GLY A 9 -1.03 1.24 -7.89
N ALA A 10 -1.79 1.99 -7.08
CA ALA A 10 -2.79 1.43 -6.18
C ALA A 10 -3.92 0.71 -6.93
N VAL A 11 -4.40 1.26 -8.04
CA VAL A 11 -5.42 0.60 -8.88
C VAL A 11 -4.88 -0.70 -9.48
N MET A 12 -3.65 -0.72 -9.96
CA MET A 12 -3.02 -1.93 -10.48
C MET A 12 -2.87 -3.01 -9.40
N LEU A 13 -2.48 -2.64 -8.19
CA LEU A 13 -2.45 -3.56 -7.05
C LEU A 13 -3.83 -4.14 -6.73
N MET A 14 -4.87 -3.31 -6.77
CA MET A 14 -6.25 -3.76 -6.56
C MET A 14 -6.68 -4.78 -7.62
N VAL A 15 -6.43 -4.49 -8.90
CA VAL A 15 -6.76 -5.41 -10.01
C VAL A 15 -5.97 -6.71 -9.89
N ALA A 16 -4.67 -6.64 -9.60
CA ALA A 16 -3.83 -7.82 -9.38
C ALA A 16 -4.31 -8.65 -8.18
N GLY A 17 -4.75 -7.99 -7.10
CA GLY A 17 -5.33 -8.63 -5.93
C GLY A 17 -6.60 -9.42 -6.27
N ILE A 18 -7.51 -8.82 -7.04
CA ILE A 18 -8.72 -9.50 -7.53
C ILE A 18 -8.35 -10.70 -8.42
N ALA A 19 -7.40 -10.53 -9.34
CA ALA A 19 -6.94 -11.64 -10.18
C ALA A 19 -6.33 -12.78 -9.34
N ASN A 20 -5.58 -12.46 -8.29
CA ASN A 20 -4.94 -13.45 -7.43
C ASN A 20 -5.95 -14.27 -6.59
N ILE A 21 -7.18 -13.80 -6.39
CA ILE A 21 -8.24 -14.60 -5.74
C ILE A 21 -8.55 -15.86 -6.58
N PHE A 22 -8.51 -15.74 -7.91
CA PHE A 22 -8.77 -16.85 -8.83
C PHE A 22 -7.51 -17.68 -9.12
N ILE A 23 -6.36 -17.02 -9.23
CA ILE A 23 -5.08 -17.68 -9.54
C ILE A 23 -4.48 -18.39 -8.32
N GLN A 24 -4.72 -17.86 -7.11
CA GLN A 24 -4.20 -18.38 -5.84
C GLN A 24 -2.67 -18.58 -5.82
N SER A 25 -1.93 -17.66 -6.45
CA SER A 25 -0.47 -17.77 -6.53
C SER A 25 0.20 -17.12 -5.32
N SER A 26 0.95 -17.92 -4.56
CA SER A 26 1.78 -17.43 -3.45
C SER A 26 2.89 -16.48 -3.94
N ALA A 27 3.46 -16.72 -5.12
CA ALA A 27 4.48 -15.85 -5.69
C ALA A 27 3.90 -14.46 -6.02
N LEU A 28 2.72 -14.42 -6.64
CA LEU A 28 2.04 -13.16 -6.96
C LEU A 28 1.67 -12.39 -5.69
N MET A 29 1.23 -13.08 -4.63
CA MET A 29 0.97 -12.47 -3.32
C MET A 29 2.20 -11.77 -2.75
N ILE A 30 3.36 -12.43 -2.74
CA ILE A 30 4.63 -11.85 -2.25
C ILE A 30 5.00 -10.62 -3.08
N THR A 31 4.97 -10.72 -4.41
CA THR A 31 5.32 -9.59 -5.29
C THR A 31 4.40 -8.40 -5.05
N MET A 32 3.09 -8.64 -4.94
CA MET A 32 2.12 -7.59 -4.63
C MET A 32 2.38 -6.96 -3.27
N SER A 33 2.69 -7.75 -2.23
CA SER A 33 2.97 -7.21 -0.90
C SER A 33 4.19 -6.31 -0.87
N VAL A 34 5.28 -6.69 -1.56
CA VAL A 34 6.47 -5.82 -1.70
C VAL A 34 6.13 -4.53 -2.44
N MET A 35 5.40 -4.61 -3.56
CA MET A 35 4.98 -3.43 -4.32
C MET A 35 4.04 -2.52 -3.50
N ALA A 36 3.11 -3.11 -2.75
CA ALA A 36 2.18 -2.39 -1.88
C ALA A 36 2.92 -1.62 -0.79
N ILE A 37 3.90 -2.25 -0.12
CA ILE A 37 4.74 -1.55 0.87
C ILE A 37 5.40 -0.32 0.24
N GLY A 38 6.01 -0.46 -0.95
CA GLY A 38 6.66 0.65 -1.64
C GLY A 38 5.69 1.78 -2.02
N ILE A 39 4.55 1.42 -2.63
CA ILE A 39 3.55 2.38 -3.10
C ILE A 39 2.89 3.11 -1.93
N PHE A 40 2.44 2.40 -0.90
CA PHE A 40 1.79 3.03 0.24
C PHE A 40 2.76 3.82 1.13
N SER A 41 4.03 3.42 1.21
CA SER A 41 5.07 4.26 1.84
C SER A 41 5.27 5.57 1.07
N ALA A 42 5.24 5.53 -0.27
CA ALA A 42 5.31 6.73 -1.08
C ALA A 42 4.04 7.60 -0.97
N PHE A 43 2.85 7.01 -0.77
CA PHE A 43 1.64 7.74 -0.41
C PHE A 43 1.78 8.48 0.92
N VAL A 44 2.33 7.85 1.96
CA VAL A 44 2.59 8.52 3.24
C VAL A 44 3.44 9.77 3.03
N LEU A 45 4.55 9.66 2.29
CA LEU A 45 5.41 10.81 1.98
C LEU A 45 4.68 11.88 1.16
N HIS A 46 3.87 11.47 0.18
CA HIS A 46 3.12 12.38 -0.66
C HIS A 46 2.07 13.16 0.14
N ASP A 47 1.30 12.48 0.98
CA ASP A 47 0.24 13.10 1.78
C ASP A 47 0.82 14.00 2.87
N LEU A 48 1.88 13.55 3.57
CA LEU A 48 2.59 14.39 4.54
C LEU A 48 3.16 15.65 3.89
N LYS A 49 3.71 15.55 2.67
CA LYS A 49 4.19 16.72 1.93
C LYS A 49 3.04 17.69 1.59
N ARG A 50 1.89 17.18 1.14
CA ARG A 50 0.73 18.03 0.84
C ARG A 50 0.18 18.74 2.08
N VAL A 51 0.18 18.07 3.22
CA VAL A 51 -0.20 18.67 4.52
C VAL A 51 0.81 19.75 4.92
N GLN A 52 2.11 19.46 4.82
CA GLN A 52 3.17 20.42 5.12
C GLN A 52 3.11 21.66 4.21
N ASP A 53 2.87 21.45 2.92
CA ASP A 53 2.77 22.52 1.92
C ASP A 53 1.41 23.27 1.98
N GLY A 54 0.50 22.90 2.89
CA GLY A 54 -0.81 23.55 3.07
C GLY A 54 -1.80 23.31 1.93
N LEU A 55 -1.55 22.30 1.08
CA LEU A 55 -2.41 21.95 -0.06
C LEU A 55 -3.68 21.20 0.35
N GLU A 56 -3.70 20.64 1.56
CA GLU A 56 -4.86 19.99 2.17
C GLU A 56 -5.23 20.71 3.47
N THR A 57 -6.34 21.45 3.44
CA THR A 57 -6.83 22.20 4.60
C THR A 57 -7.75 21.36 5.49
N ASN A 58 -8.22 20.22 4.98
CA ASN A 58 -9.05 19.29 5.76
C ASN A 58 -8.17 18.25 6.46
N TYR A 59 -7.83 18.54 7.72
CA TYR A 59 -7.02 17.65 8.56
C TYR A 59 -7.65 16.27 8.78
N VAL A 60 -8.97 16.14 8.77
CA VAL A 60 -9.66 14.85 8.94
C VAL A 60 -9.39 13.94 7.74
N ILE A 61 -9.55 14.46 6.52
CA ILE A 61 -9.27 13.69 5.30
C ILE A 61 -7.78 13.39 5.18
N ALA A 62 -6.92 14.37 5.49
CA ALA A 62 -5.48 14.21 5.43
C ALA A 62 -4.97 13.11 6.38
N THR A 63 -5.41 13.14 7.64
CA THR A 63 -5.05 12.13 8.65
C THR A 63 -5.61 10.75 8.32
N LEU A 64 -6.83 10.68 7.78
CA LEU A 64 -7.42 9.43 7.31
C LEU A 64 -6.62 8.81 6.15
N GLY A 65 -6.18 9.63 5.19
CA GLY A 65 -5.35 9.17 4.06
C GLY A 65 -4.01 8.58 4.52
N VAL A 66 -3.33 9.26 5.43
CA VAL A 66 -2.09 8.77 6.04
C VAL A 66 -2.34 7.49 6.84
N TYR A 67 -3.41 7.43 7.64
CA TYR A 67 -3.80 6.24 8.40
C TYR A 67 -4.03 5.02 7.49
N LEU A 68 -4.80 5.18 6.41
CA LEU A 68 -5.07 4.10 5.46
C LEU A 68 -3.79 3.62 4.79
N SER A 69 -2.87 4.53 4.44
CA SER A 69 -1.59 4.16 3.86
C SER A 69 -0.72 3.37 4.84
N LEU A 70 -0.63 3.80 6.09
CA LEU A 70 0.08 3.08 7.15
C LEU A 70 -0.53 1.69 7.42
N TYR A 71 -1.86 1.61 7.45
CA TYR A 71 -2.57 0.33 7.60
C TYR A 71 -2.19 -0.65 6.48
N ASN A 72 -2.19 -0.20 5.23
CA ASN A 72 -1.82 -1.03 4.09
C ASN A 72 -0.35 -1.46 4.13
N VAL A 73 0.58 -0.56 4.50
CA VAL A 73 2.00 -0.92 4.69
C VAL A 73 2.13 -2.01 5.76
N PHE A 74 1.52 -1.80 6.92
CA PHE A 74 1.59 -2.74 8.03
C PHE A 74 0.98 -4.11 7.67
N GLN A 75 -0.20 -4.13 7.07
CA GLN A 75 -0.85 -5.36 6.63
C GLN A 75 0.03 -6.14 5.65
N ASN A 76 0.63 -5.48 4.67
CA ASN A 76 1.48 -6.15 3.69
C ASN A 76 2.81 -6.63 4.30
N LEU A 77 3.35 -5.93 5.30
CA LEU A 77 4.46 -6.44 6.10
C LEU A 77 4.07 -7.71 6.86
N LEU A 78 2.87 -7.75 7.45
CA LEU A 78 2.38 -8.97 8.11
C LEU A 78 2.21 -10.13 7.15
N VAL A 79 1.76 -9.90 5.91
CA VAL A 79 1.70 -10.95 4.88
C VAL A 79 3.09 -11.51 4.60
N LEU A 80 4.10 -10.66 4.39
CA LEU A 80 5.47 -11.11 4.17
C LEU A 80 6.02 -11.87 5.38
N LEU A 81 5.82 -11.34 6.58
CA LEU A 81 6.23 -12.01 7.82
C LEU A 81 5.51 -13.34 8.01
N GLY A 82 4.24 -13.46 7.66
CA GLY A 82 3.50 -14.72 7.73
C GLY A 82 4.04 -15.77 6.74
N VAL A 83 4.38 -15.36 5.52
CA VAL A 83 4.95 -16.25 4.50
C VAL A 83 6.36 -16.72 4.86
N PHE A 84 7.21 -15.83 5.40
CA PHE A 84 8.61 -16.16 5.73
C PHE A 84 8.81 -16.72 7.14
N GLY A 85 7.97 -16.30 8.11
CA GLY A 85 8.04 -16.71 9.51
C GLY A 85 7.23 -17.96 9.87
N GLY A 86 6.39 -18.46 8.96
CA GLY A 86 5.63 -19.71 9.13
C GLY A 86 6.38 -20.98 8.71
N ARG A 87 7.69 -20.90 8.40
CA ARG A 87 8.51 -22.05 8.00
C ARG A 87 9.27 -22.63 9.20
N ASP A 88 8.55 -23.08 10.20
CA ASP A 88 9.08 -23.99 11.22
C ASP A 88 8.22 -25.27 11.19
N GLU A 89 8.50 -26.13 10.20
CA GLU A 89 8.13 -27.56 10.10
C GLU A 89 8.87 -28.20 8.90
#